data_AF-A0A2V6HW87-F1
#
_entry.id   AF-A0A2V6HW87-F1
#
_cell.length_a   1.000
_cell.length_b   1.000
_cell.length_c   1.000
_cell.angle_alpha   90.00
_cell.angle_beta   90.00
_cell.angle_gamma   90.00
#
_symmetry.space_group_name_H-M   'P 1'
#
loop_
_entity.id
_entity.type
_entity.pdbx_description
1 polymer ?
#
loop_
_entity_poly.entity_id
_entity_poly.type
_entity_poly.pdbx_seq_one_letter_code
_entity_poly.pdbx_strand_id
1 'polypeptide(L)'
;ERLPHIWRAIDLSKAKQGATVQIAGNVICRQRPGTAKGFVFVSLEDETGVSNAIVDPDLFERFRLLITEEDFLVIEGEVQNSDNVVLIKTREIRPLAHDQLVGSESHDFR
;
A
#
# COMPACT_ATOMS: atom_id res chain seq x y z
N GLU A 1 9.34 15.69 -2.22
CA GLU A 1 8.95 15.91 -0.81
C GLU A 1 8.62 14.58 -0.14
N ARG A 2 8.97 14.40 1.13
CA ARG A 2 8.69 13.17 1.88
C ARG A 2 7.25 13.25 2.39
N LEU A 3 6.36 12.39 1.90
CA LEU A 3 5.01 12.26 2.48
C LEU A 3 5.18 11.87 3.96
N PRO A 4 4.86 12.75 4.92
CA PRO A 4 5.42 12.71 6.28
C PRO A 4 5.01 11.50 7.13
N HIS A 5 4.13 10.64 6.60
CA HIS A 5 3.55 9.51 7.31
C HIS A 5 3.69 8.16 6.56
N ILE A 6 4.39 8.15 5.42
CA ILE A 6 4.55 6.94 4.61
C ILE A 6 5.80 6.18 5.03
N TRP A 7 5.59 4.91 5.36
CA TRP A 7 6.63 3.95 5.67
C TRP A 7 7.17 3.36 4.38
N ARG A 8 8.50 3.34 4.28
CA ARG A 8 9.22 2.64 3.23
C ARG A 8 9.09 1.13 3.44
N ALA A 9 8.97 0.36 2.37
CA ALA A 9 8.88 -1.10 2.43
C ALA A 9 9.97 -1.73 3.32
N ILE A 10 11.21 -1.27 3.18
CA ILE A 10 12.36 -1.79 3.95
C ILE A 10 12.25 -1.55 5.47
N ASP A 11 11.52 -0.52 5.91
CA ASP A 11 11.38 -0.19 7.33
C ASP A 11 10.19 -0.89 8.00
N LEU A 12 9.28 -1.52 7.23
CA LEU A 12 8.11 -2.20 7.78
C LEU A 12 8.46 -3.34 8.74
N SER A 13 9.59 -4.02 8.52
CA SER A 13 10.10 -5.06 9.43
C SER A 13 10.37 -4.56 10.86
N LYS A 14 10.56 -3.25 11.04
CA LYS A 14 10.79 -2.61 12.34
C LYS A 14 9.49 -2.12 12.99
N ALA A 15 8.37 -2.16 12.28
CA ALA A 15 7.10 -1.68 12.79
C ALA A 15 6.56 -2.63 13.88
N LYS A 16 5.98 -2.04 14.92
CA LYS A 16 5.38 -2.81 16.02
C LYS A 16 4.08 -3.46 15.55
N GLN A 17 3.86 -4.70 15.98
CA GLN A 17 2.56 -5.37 15.81
C GLN A 17 1.42 -4.47 16.31
N GLY A 18 0.37 -4.33 15.52
CA GLY A 18 -0.78 -3.50 15.86
C GLY A 18 -0.60 -1.99 15.64
N ALA A 19 0.58 -1.54 15.19
CA ALA A 19 0.78 -0.14 14.85
C ALA A 19 0.01 0.24 13.57
N THR A 20 -0.56 1.44 13.55
CA THR A 20 -1.12 2.01 12.32
C THR A 20 -0.02 2.67 11.51
N VAL A 21 0.10 2.28 10.24
CA VAL A 21 1.08 2.81 9.29
C VAL A 21 0.41 3.15 7.97
N GLN A 22 1.04 4.03 7.18
CA GLN A 22 0.69 4.23 5.79
C GLN A 22 1.82 3.70 4.91
N ILE A 23 1.46 2.99 3.85
CA ILE A 23 2.36 2.56 2.78
C ILE A 23 1.87 3.18 1.47
N ALA A 24 2.77 3.41 0.53
CA ALA A 24 2.40 3.82 -0.81
C ALA A 24 3.38 3.31 -1.84
N GLY A 25 2.90 3.14 -3.06
CA GLY A 25 3.74 2.64 -4.16
C GLY A 25 2.93 2.26 -5.39
N ASN A 26 3.64 1.78 -6.39
CA ASN A 26 3.06 1.19 -7.59
C ASN A 26 2.43 -0.16 -7.26
N VAL A 27 1.20 -0.41 -7.70
CA VAL A 27 0.52 -1.66 -7.41
C VAL A 27 0.97 -2.75 -8.39
N ILE A 28 1.86 -3.63 -7.93
CA ILE A 28 2.46 -4.68 -8.75
C ILE A 28 1.66 -5.98 -8.77
N CYS A 29 0.77 -6.20 -7.79
CA CYS A 29 -0.04 -7.42 -7.73
C CYS A 29 -1.38 -7.21 -7.03
N ARG A 30 -2.43 -7.87 -7.53
CA ARG A 30 -3.77 -7.96 -6.94
C ARG A 30 -4.23 -9.40 -7.00
N GLN A 31 -4.54 -10.01 -5.87
CA GLN A 31 -4.99 -11.40 -5.81
C GLN A 31 -6.24 -11.53 -4.96
N ARG A 32 -7.26 -12.21 -5.49
CA ARG A 32 -8.46 -12.62 -4.74
C ARG A 32 -8.61 -14.13 -4.85
N PRO A 33 -7.83 -14.93 -4.10
CA PRO A 33 -7.90 -16.38 -4.17
C PRO A 33 -9.31 -16.88 -3.82
N GLY A 34 -9.84 -17.85 -4.57
CA GLY A 34 -11.19 -18.39 -4.33
C GLY A 34 -11.36 -19.01 -2.93
N THR A 35 -10.26 -19.44 -2.30
CA THR A 35 -10.23 -20.00 -0.95
C THR A 35 -10.14 -18.95 0.16
N ALA A 36 -9.82 -17.69 -0.16
CA ALA A 36 -9.57 -16.64 0.82
C ALA A 36 -10.85 -15.95 1.31
N LYS A 37 -12.03 -16.60 1.19
CA LYS A 37 -13.34 -16.06 1.66
C LYS A 37 -13.60 -14.61 1.23
N GLY A 38 -13.16 -14.24 0.03
CA GLY A 38 -13.37 -12.92 -0.54
C GLY A 38 -12.32 -11.86 -0.20
N PHE A 39 -11.34 -12.16 0.67
CA PHE A 39 -10.22 -11.27 0.95
C PHE A 39 -9.38 -11.02 -0.30
N VAL A 40 -8.84 -9.80 -0.40
CA VAL A 40 -7.98 -9.36 -1.49
C VAL A 40 -6.60 -9.02 -0.93
N PHE A 41 -5.57 -9.47 -1.63
CA PHE A 41 -4.18 -9.16 -1.35
C PHE A 41 -3.69 -8.15 -2.38
N VAL A 42 -3.04 -7.09 -1.91
CA VAL A 42 -2.49 -6.03 -2.74
C VAL A 42 -1.01 -5.87 -2.40
N SER A 43 -0.14 -5.89 -3.39
CA SER A 43 1.29 -5.65 -3.23
C SER A 43 1.65 -4.31 -3.86
N LEU A 44 2.26 -3.42 -3.07
CA LEU A 44 2.77 -2.13 -3.50
C LEU A 44 4.31 -2.18 -3.56
N GLU A 45 4.89 -1.63 -4.61
CA GLU A 45 6.33 -1.48 -4.78
C GLU A 45 6.75 -0.02 -4.68
N ASP A 46 7.76 0.23 -3.85
CA ASP A 46 8.50 1.49 -3.77
C ASP A 46 9.99 1.24 -4.11
N GLU A 47 10.82 2.28 -4.11
CA GLU A 47 12.25 2.15 -4.41
C GLU A 47 13.05 1.30 -3.41
N THR A 48 12.44 0.96 -2.27
CA THR A 48 13.06 0.17 -1.19
C THR A 48 12.56 -1.27 -1.12
N GLY A 49 11.52 -1.63 -1.87
CA GLY A 49 11.02 -3.00 -1.97
C GLY A 49 9.50 -3.09 -2.03
N VAL A 50 8.97 -4.23 -1.58
CA VAL A 50 7.55 -4.57 -1.67
C VAL A 50 6.87 -4.52 -0.30
N SER A 51 5.76 -3.80 -0.22
CA SER A 51 4.84 -3.77 0.91
C SER A 51 3.56 -4.54 0.57
N ASN A 52 3.09 -5.39 1.47
CA ASN A 52 1.89 -6.20 1.25
C ASN A 52 0.73 -5.74 2.13
N ALA A 53 -0.46 -5.65 1.56
CA ALA A 53 -1.68 -5.31 2.25
C ALA A 53 -2.74 -6.39 2.03
N ILE A 54 -3.59 -6.57 3.04
CA ILE A 54 -4.80 -7.40 2.96
C ILE A 54 -6.03 -6.53 3.15
N VAL A 55 -7.01 -6.72 2.29
CA VAL A 55 -8.27 -6.00 2.26
C VAL A 55 -9.39 -7.01 2.51
N ASP A 56 -10.20 -6.78 3.53
CA ASP A 56 -11.37 -7.61 3.80
C ASP A 56 -12.47 -7.40 2.73
N PRO A 57 -13.42 -8.34 2.60
CA PRO A 57 -14.43 -8.28 1.54
C PRO A 57 -15.26 -6.99 1.55
N ASP A 58 -15.66 -6.50 2.72
CA ASP A 58 -16.52 -5.32 2.83
C ASP A 58 -15.75 -4.06 2.41
N LEU A 59 -14.48 -3.97 2.83
CA LEU A 59 -13.59 -2.88 2.45
C LEU A 59 -13.24 -2.92 0.96
N PHE A 60 -13.07 -4.13 0.39
CA PHE A 60 -12.84 -4.29 -1.04
C PHE A 60 -14.04 -3.81 -1.84
N GLU A 61 -15.27 -4.19 -1.48
CA GLU A 61 -16.45 -3.71 -2.22
C GLU A 61 -16.62 -2.20 -2.08
N ARG A 62 -16.26 -1.60 -0.93
CA ARG A 62 -16.27 -0.15 -0.73
C ARG A 62 -15.25 0.60 -1.61
N PHE A 63 -14.05 0.06 -1.77
CA PHE A 63 -12.96 0.69 -2.53
C PHE A 63 -12.67 -0.02 -3.86
N ARG A 64 -13.65 -0.75 -4.39
CA ARG A 64 -13.47 -1.67 -5.51
C ARG A 64 -12.78 -1.00 -6.70
N LEU A 65 -13.30 0.15 -7.11
CA LEU A 65 -12.79 0.89 -8.27
C LEU A 65 -11.32 1.30 -8.06
N LEU A 66 -10.99 1.87 -6.90
CA LEU A 66 -9.61 2.28 -6.57
C LEU A 66 -8.67 1.07 -6.59
N ILE A 67 -9.07 -0.03 -5.96
CA ILE A 67 -8.24 -1.24 -5.92
C ILE A 67 -8.06 -1.83 -7.32
N THR A 68 -9.07 -1.80 -8.19
CA THR A 68 -8.99 -2.44 -9.52
C THR A 68 -8.35 -1.58 -10.60
N GLU A 69 -8.49 -0.25 -10.53
CA GLU A 69 -8.15 0.64 -11.65
C GLU A 69 -6.93 1.53 -11.40
N GLU A 70 -6.59 1.84 -10.15
CA GLU A 70 -5.47 2.75 -9.86
C GLU A 70 -4.13 2.04 -9.86
N ASP A 71 -3.15 2.59 -10.59
CA ASP A 71 -1.78 2.06 -10.65
C ASP A 71 -0.97 2.42 -9.40
N PHE A 72 -1.29 3.53 -8.72
CA PHE A 72 -0.58 3.96 -7.52
C PHE A 72 -1.55 4.22 -6.38
N LEU A 73 -1.27 3.60 -5.23
CA LEU A 73 -2.13 3.66 -4.06
C LEU A 73 -1.36 4.12 -2.83
N VAL A 74 -2.08 4.80 -1.94
CA VAL A 74 -1.75 4.95 -0.53
C VAL A 74 -2.69 4.05 0.26
N ILE A 75 -2.13 3.15 1.06
CA ILE A 75 -2.88 2.25 1.93
C ILE A 75 -2.53 2.58 3.38
N GLU A 76 -3.55 2.91 4.18
CA GLU A 76 -3.43 2.98 5.64
C GLU A 76 -3.95 1.69 6.26
N GLY A 77 -3.23 1.17 7.24
CA GLY A 77 -3.68 -0.01 7.94
C GLY A 77 -2.86 -0.38 9.16
N GLU A 78 -3.26 -1.47 9.79
CA GLU A 78 -2.64 -2.01 11.00
C GLU A 78 -1.60 -3.08 10.64
N VAL A 79 -0.40 -2.96 11.19
CA VAL A 79 0.69 -3.92 11.00
C VAL A 79 0.35 -5.28 11.62
N GLN A 80 0.40 -6.33 10.79
CA GLN A 80 0.30 -7.74 11.16
C GLN A 80 1.61 -8.44 10.76
N ASN A 81 2.43 -8.74 11.74
CA ASN A 81 3.66 -9.52 11.63
C ASN A 81 3.32 -11.00 11.82
N SER A 82 3.41 -11.78 10.75
CA SER A 82 3.25 -13.24 10.81
C SER A 82 4.43 -13.90 10.11
N ASP A 83 5.10 -14.82 10.80
CA ASP A 83 6.08 -15.74 10.20
C ASP A 83 7.04 -15.09 9.18
N ASN A 84 7.72 -14.01 9.61
CA ASN A 84 8.69 -13.21 8.83
C ASN A 84 8.13 -12.31 7.72
N VAL A 85 6.82 -12.25 7.51
CA VAL A 85 6.20 -11.33 6.55
C VAL A 85 5.39 -10.28 7.30
N VAL A 86 5.61 -9.01 6.93
CA VAL A 86 4.78 -7.89 7.40
C VAL A 86 3.63 -7.69 6.43
N LEU A 87 2.41 -7.76 6.95
CA LEU A 87 1.17 -7.55 6.20
C LEU A 87 0.42 -6.37 6.81
N ILE A 88 -0.10 -5.47 5.97
CA ILE A 88 -0.90 -4.34 6.42
C ILE A 88 -2.38 -4.70 6.32
N LYS A 89 -3.05 -4.82 7.46
CA LYS A 89 -4.51 -4.97 7.50
C LYS A 89 -5.15 -3.63 7.19
N THR A 90 -5.71 -3.54 5.99
CA THR A 90 -6.17 -2.27 5.40
C THR A 90 -7.33 -1.67 6.19
N ARG A 91 -7.35 -0.34 6.28
CA ARG A 91 -8.43 0.46 6.87
C ARG A 91 -8.96 1.51 5.91
N GLU A 92 -8.07 2.15 5.15
CA GLU A 92 -8.39 3.22 4.21
C GLU A 92 -7.47 3.11 2.98
N ILE A 93 -8.01 3.42 1.80
CA ILE A 93 -7.30 3.39 0.53
C ILE A 93 -7.56 4.69 -0.21
N ARG A 94 -6.49 5.32 -0.71
CA ARG A 94 -6.57 6.54 -1.51
C ARG A 94 -5.68 6.42 -2.74
N PRO A 95 -6.04 7.05 -3.88
CA PRO A 95 -5.12 7.16 -4.99
C PRO A 95 -3.90 7.97 -4.56
N LEU A 96 -2.71 7.57 -5.00
CA LEU A 96 -1.52 8.40 -4.89
C LEU A 96 -1.54 9.37 -6.08
N ALA A 97 -2.28 10.48 -5.92
CA ALA A 97 -2.45 11.46 -6.99
C ALA A 97 -1.11 12.07 -7.41
N HIS A 98 -0.90 12.20 -8.73
CA HIS A 98 0.27 12.83 -9.32
C HIS A 98 0.44 14.29 -8.88
N ASP A 99 -0.67 14.98 -8.57
CA ASP A 99 -0.67 16.38 -8.09
C ASP A 99 -0.06 16.57 -6.68
N GLN A 100 0.14 15.48 -5.93
CA GLN A 100 0.92 15.53 -4.67
C GLN A 100 2.44 15.37 -4.90
N LEU A 101 2.86 15.19 -6.15
CA LEU A 101 4.27 15.25 -6.58
C LEU A 101 4.64 16.61 -7.18
N VAL A 102 3.79 17.64 -7.03
CA VAL A 102 4.06 19.03 -7.45
C VAL A 102 5.21 19.60 -6.62
N GLY A 103 6.42 19.29 -7.04
CA GLY A 103 7.65 19.71 -6.37
C GLY A 103 8.95 19.14 -6.92
N SER A 104 8.90 18.33 -7.99
CA SER A 104 10.11 17.99 -8.74
C SER A 104 10.04 18.69 -10.08
N GLU A 105 10.53 19.93 -10.16
CA GLU A 105 11.05 20.41 -11.44
C GLU A 105 12.03 19.34 -11.93
N SER A 106 11.75 18.78 -13.10
CA SER A 106 12.70 17.93 -13.81
C SER A 106 14.01 18.70 -13.89
N HIS A 107 15.05 18.23 -13.22
CA HIS A 107 16.40 18.68 -13.52
C HIS A 107 16.76 18.05 -14.86
N ASP A 108 16.38 18.73 -15.94
CA ASP A 108 16.72 18.31 -17.29
C ASP A 108 18.23 18.11 -17.36
N PHE A 109 18.64 16.87 -17.65
CA PHE A 109 20.03 16.51 -17.84
C PHE A 109 20.50 17.14 -19.17
N ARG A 110 21.37 18.16 -19.07
CA ARG A 110 22.07 18.75 -20.23
C ARG A 110 23.23 17.87 -20.69
#